data_AF-A0AAP7CLG9-F1
#
_entry.id   AF-A0AAP7CLG9-F1
#
_cell.length_a   1.000
_cell.length_b   1.000
_cell.length_c   1.000
_cell.angle_alpha   90.00
_cell.angle_beta   90.00
_cell.angle_gamma   90.00
#
_symmetry.space_group_name_H-M   'P 1'
#
loop_
_entity.id
_entity.type
_entity.pdbx_description
1 polymer ?
#
loop_
_entity_poly.entity_id
_entity_poly.type
_entity_poly.pdbx_seq_one_letter_code
_entity_poly.pdbx_strand_id
1 'polypeptide(L)'
;MQINDDKKIRLMYRIEPGCLGPKGAEHVEDFCRFANKHIKSPFYGQFVFLPRYDKTIDERQYSVNSRNLSLVQARAYLKHFDINIEEFEEQLDELLTKAIDLYFKR
;
A
#
# COMPACT_ATOMS: atom_id res chain seq x y z
N MET A 1 16.66 -9.93 10.20
CA MET A 1 15.55 -10.29 11.11
C MET A 1 14.43 -10.88 10.27
N GLN A 2 13.92 -12.06 10.60
CA GLN A 2 12.80 -12.69 9.88
C GLN A 2 11.56 -12.62 10.78
N ILE A 3 10.49 -12.00 10.30
CA ILE A 3 9.20 -11.88 10.98
C ILE A 3 8.24 -12.87 10.32
N ASN A 4 7.48 -13.61 11.12
CA ASN A 4 6.44 -14.51 10.60
C ASN A 4 5.36 -13.70 9.88
N ASP A 5 4.73 -14.27 8.85
CA ASP A 5 3.75 -13.54 8.03
C ASP A 5 2.54 -13.04 8.83
N ASP A 6 2.11 -13.77 9.87
CA ASP A 6 1.03 -13.36 10.77
C ASP A 6 1.39 -12.14 11.65
N LYS A 7 2.68 -11.82 11.75
CA LYS A 7 3.23 -10.67 12.48
C LYS A 7 3.67 -9.53 11.55
N LYS A 8 3.43 -9.62 10.25
CA LYS A 8 3.66 -8.49 9.34
C LYS A 8 2.47 -7.55 9.41
N ILE A 9 2.75 -6.25 9.42
CA ILE A 9 1.70 -5.26 9.19
C ILE A 9 1.31 -5.29 7.72
N ARG A 10 0.02 -5.51 7.45
CA ARG A 10 -0.51 -5.45 6.10
C ARG A 10 -1.15 -4.08 5.88
N LEU A 11 -0.67 -3.37 4.86
CA LEU A 11 -1.27 -2.15 4.35
C LEU A 11 -1.98 -2.46 3.02
N MET A 12 -3.31 -2.41 3.06
CA MET A 12 -4.11 -2.32 1.85
C MET A 12 -4.22 -0.86 1.43
N TYR A 13 -3.70 -0.54 0.25
CA TYR A 13 -3.71 0.80 -0.33
C TYR A 13 -4.65 0.82 -1.54
N ARG A 14 -5.66 1.69 -1.51
CA ARG A 14 -6.68 1.80 -2.54
C ARG A 14 -6.40 2.99 -3.45
N ILE A 15 -6.02 2.71 -4.70
CA ILE A 15 -5.57 3.69 -5.69
C ILE A 15 -6.77 4.28 -6.42
N GLU A 16 -6.91 5.61 -6.37
CA GLU A 16 -7.91 6.29 -7.17
C GLU A 16 -7.51 6.30 -8.66
N PRO A 17 -8.46 6.14 -9.59
CA PRO A 17 -8.21 6.32 -11.02
C PRO A 17 -7.49 7.62 -11.36
N GLY A 18 -7.83 8.73 -10.68
CA GLY A 18 -7.25 10.04 -10.93
C GLY A 18 -5.72 10.10 -10.76
N CYS A 19 -5.12 9.21 -9.95
CA CYS A 19 -3.67 9.11 -9.78
C CYS A 19 -2.94 8.66 -11.05
N LEU A 20 -3.65 8.08 -12.02
CA LEU A 20 -3.11 7.56 -13.28
C LEU A 20 -3.44 8.46 -14.48
N GLY A 21 -3.87 9.71 -14.21
CA GLY A 21 -4.19 10.71 -15.23
C GLY A 21 -5.62 10.58 -15.81
N PRO A 22 -5.93 11.30 -16.91
CA PRO A 22 -7.30 11.44 -17.42
C PRO A 22 -7.96 10.12 -17.83
N LYS A 23 -7.18 9.14 -18.28
CA LYS A 23 -7.64 7.78 -18.63
C LYS A 23 -7.48 6.76 -17.51
N GLY A 24 -7.23 7.22 -16.28
CA GLY A 24 -6.88 6.32 -15.19
C GLY A 24 -7.94 5.27 -14.85
N ALA A 25 -9.21 5.51 -15.18
CA ALA A 25 -10.28 4.52 -15.02
C ALA A 25 -10.08 3.28 -15.91
N GLU A 26 -9.46 3.43 -17.08
CA GLU A 26 -9.09 2.34 -17.99
C GLU A 26 -7.86 1.57 -17.47
N HIS A 27 -7.05 2.17 -16.60
CA HIS A 27 -5.75 1.64 -16.19
C HIS A 27 -5.69 1.10 -14.77
N VAL A 28 -6.54 1.59 -13.86
CA VAL A 28 -6.37 1.35 -12.42
C VAL A 28 -6.36 -0.14 -12.04
N GLU A 29 -7.20 -0.96 -12.69
CA GLU A 29 -7.25 -2.41 -12.47
C GLU A 29 -5.94 -3.10 -12.88
N ASP A 30 -5.43 -2.79 -14.07
CA ASP A 30 -4.17 -3.32 -14.58
C ASP A 30 -2.97 -2.79 -13.79
N PHE A 31 -3.03 -1.53 -13.36
CA PHE A 31 -2.01 -0.92 -12.53
C PHE A 31 -1.94 -1.60 -11.15
N CYS A 32 -3.07 -1.86 -10.50
CA CYS A 32 -3.08 -2.58 -9.22
C CYS A 32 -2.49 -3.99 -9.38
N ARG A 33 -2.82 -4.73 -10.46
CA ARG A 33 -2.17 -6.02 -10.76
C ARG A 33 -0.66 -5.88 -10.95
N PHE A 34 -0.25 -4.87 -11.70
CA PHE A 34 1.17 -4.57 -11.93
C PHE A 34 1.89 -4.23 -10.63
N ALA A 35 1.35 -3.33 -9.81
CA ALA A 35 1.92 -2.89 -8.54
C ALA A 35 2.08 -4.05 -7.56
N ASN A 36 1.06 -4.91 -7.39
CA ASN A 36 1.14 -6.10 -6.53
C ASN A 36 2.23 -7.09 -6.97
N LYS A 37 2.61 -7.11 -8.26
CA LYS A 37 3.69 -7.97 -8.78
C LYS A 37 5.08 -7.34 -8.65
N HIS A 38 5.19 -6.03 -8.82
CA HIS A 38 6.48 -5.35 -8.98
C HIS A 38 6.94 -4.59 -7.73
N ILE A 39 6.02 -4.04 -6.92
CA ILE A 39 6.38 -3.36 -5.68
C ILE A 39 6.72 -4.41 -4.62
N LYS A 40 7.93 -4.31 -4.07
CA LYS A 40 8.39 -5.21 -3.00
C LYS A 40 8.00 -4.65 -1.65
N SER A 41 7.36 -5.48 -0.84
CA SER A 41 7.08 -5.14 0.56
C SER A 41 8.34 -5.21 1.40
N PRO A 42 8.48 -4.35 2.42
CA PRO A 42 9.56 -4.47 3.39
C PRO A 42 9.41 -5.75 4.22
N PHE A 43 10.48 -6.22 4.86
CA PHE A 43 10.46 -7.49 5.60
C PHE A 43 9.46 -7.53 6.78
N TYR A 44 9.05 -6.37 7.30
CA TYR A 44 8.10 -6.21 8.41
C TYR A 44 6.67 -5.97 7.96
N GLY A 45 6.42 -5.86 6.65
CA GLY A 45 5.12 -5.47 6.13
C GLY A 45 4.70 -6.24 4.88
N GLN A 46 3.45 -6.05 4.50
CA GLN A 46 2.88 -6.54 3.25
C GLN A 46 2.01 -5.46 2.62
N PHE A 47 2.32 -5.10 1.38
CA PHE A 47 1.50 -4.18 0.59
C PHE A 47 0.48 -4.97 -0.23
N VAL A 48 -0.74 -4.45 -0.30
CA VAL A 48 -1.78 -4.92 -1.22
C VAL A 48 -2.45 -3.71 -1.87
N PHE A 49 -2.47 -3.69 -3.20
CA PHE A 49 -3.04 -2.59 -3.97
C PHE A 49 -4.38 -2.98 -4.58
N LEU A 50 -5.39 -2.13 -4.41
CA LEU A 50 -6.73 -2.29 -4.98
C LEU A 50 -7.19 -0.99 -5.64
N PRO A 51 -8.11 -1.03 -6.62
CA PRO A 51 -8.72 0.18 -7.16
C PRO A 51 -9.67 0.83 -6.15
N ARG A 52 -9.77 2.17 -6.20
CA ARG A 52 -10.69 2.99 -5.40
C ARG A 52 -11.60 3.82 -6.29
N TYR A 53 -12.77 3.29 -6.61
CA TYR A 53 -13.81 4.03 -7.32
C TYR A 53 -14.73 4.79 -6.38
N ASP A 54 -14.98 4.22 -5.19
CA ASP A 54 -15.78 4.84 -4.14
C ASP A 54 -14.89 5.57 -3.14
N LYS A 55 -15.03 6.90 -3.10
CA LYS A 55 -14.25 7.77 -2.20
C LYS A 55 -14.74 7.74 -0.75
N THR A 56 -15.88 7.11 -0.47
CA THR A 56 -16.35 6.92 0.91
C THR A 56 -15.55 5.85 1.66
N ILE A 57 -14.86 4.97 0.92
CA ILE A 57 -13.96 3.97 1.49
C ILE A 57 -12.58 4.61 1.70
N ASP A 58 -11.97 4.36 2.85
CA ASP A 58 -10.63 4.90 3.17
C ASP A 58 -9.56 4.43 2.17
N GLU A 59 -8.61 5.30 1.86
CA GLU A 59 -7.47 5.00 0.98
C GLU A 59 -6.57 3.91 1.58
N ARG A 60 -6.33 3.98 2.91
CA ARG A 60 -5.42 3.08 3.62
C ARG A 60 -6.20 2.23 4.61
N GLN A 61 -5.91 0.93 4.66
CA GLN A 61 -6.40 0.03 5.71
C GLN A 61 -5.26 -0.83 6.23
N TYR A 62 -5.04 -0.72 7.54
CA TYR A 62 -4.02 -1.46 8.27
C TYR A 62 -4.60 -2.72 8.92
N SER A 63 -3.85 -3.81 8.89
CA SER A 63 -4.23 -5.06 9.55
C SER A 63 -3.03 -5.89 9.97
N VAL A 64 -3.19 -6.71 11.00
CA VAL A 64 -2.22 -7.74 11.43
C VAL A 64 -3.01 -9.00 11.73
N ASN A 65 -2.57 -10.15 11.21
CA ASN A 65 -3.27 -11.43 11.39
C ASN A 65 -4.80 -11.35 11.17
N SER A 66 -5.20 -10.73 10.05
CA SER A 66 -6.60 -10.50 9.66
C SER A 66 -7.43 -9.59 10.59
N ARG A 67 -6.83 -8.97 11.61
CA ARG A 67 -7.47 -7.96 12.45
C ARG A 67 -7.16 -6.58 11.92
N ASN A 68 -8.19 -5.79 11.62
CA ASN A 68 -8.03 -4.39 11.25
C ASN A 68 -7.51 -3.59 12.45
N LEU A 69 -6.63 -2.64 12.16
CA LEU A 69 -6.06 -1.72 13.13
C LEU A 69 -6.58 -0.30 12.84
N SER A 70 -6.88 0.45 13.91
CA SER A 70 -6.96 1.91 13.79
C SER A 70 -5.59 2.50 13.47
N LEU A 71 -5.54 3.75 13.00
CA LEU A 71 -4.28 4.44 12.74
C LEU A 71 -3.39 4.52 14.00
N VAL A 72 -3.99 4.74 15.18
CA VAL A 72 -3.28 4.76 16.47
C VAL A 72 -2.64 3.40 16.77
N GLN A 73 -3.38 2.31 16.53
CA GLN A 73 -2.88 0.94 16.72
C GLN A 73 -1.79 0.59 15.71
N ALA A 74 -1.95 0.96 14.44
CA ALA A 74 -0.95 0.74 13.40
C ALA A 74 0.38 1.46 13.72
N ARG A 75 0.29 2.72 14.16
CA ARG A 75 1.45 3.51 14.60
C ARG A 75 2.16 2.86 15.79
N ALA A 76 1.40 2.44 16.81
CA ALA A 76 1.97 1.74 17.96
C ALA A 76 2.64 0.42 17.54
N TYR A 77 2.02 -0.32 16.62
CA TYR A 77 2.53 -1.57 16.10
C TYR A 77 3.86 -1.40 15.36
N LEU A 78 3.94 -0.45 14.42
CA LEU A 78 5.15 -0.15 13.67
C LEU A 78 6.29 0.35 14.57
N LYS A 79 5.96 1.10 15.62
CA LYS A 79 6.94 1.58 16.59
C LYS A 79 7.67 0.44 17.33
N HIS A 80 7.08 -0.75 17.47
CA HIS A 80 7.78 -1.92 18.03
C HIS A 80 8.93 -2.42 17.15
N PHE A 81 8.97 -2.00 15.89
CA PHE A 81 10.05 -2.30 14.94
C PHE A 81 10.95 -1.07 14.69
N ASP A 82 10.84 -0.04 15.53
CA ASP A 82 11.52 1.26 15.38
C ASP A 82 11.18 1.97 14.06
N ILE A 83 9.97 1.74 13.54
CA ILE A 83 9.49 2.35 12.29
C ILE A 83 8.48 3.43 12.60
N ASN A 84 8.73 4.62 12.05
CA ASN A 84 7.76 5.70 12.01
C ASN A 84 6.75 5.43 10.88
N ILE A 85 5.45 5.60 11.16
CA ILE A 85 4.39 5.35 10.17
C ILE A 85 4.39 6.38 9.03
N GLU A 86 4.75 7.63 9.30
CA GLU A 86 4.94 8.65 8.27
C GLU A 86 6.07 8.27 7.30
N GLU A 87 7.21 7.81 7.82
CA GLU A 87 8.33 7.35 6.97
C GLU A 87 7.96 6.11 6.15
N PHE A 88 7.17 5.20 6.75
CA PHE A 88 6.64 4.03 6.04
C PHE A 88 5.69 4.43 4.90
N GLU A 89 4.81 5.40 5.13
CA GLU A 89 3.89 5.92 4.12
C GLU A 89 4.64 6.69 3.01
N GLU A 90 5.64 7.51 3.36
CA GLU A 90 6.48 8.24 2.39
C GLU A 90 7.25 7.28 1.47
N GLN A 91 7.83 6.21 2.03
CA GLN A 91 8.48 5.17 1.23
C GLN A 91 7.51 4.49 0.26
N LEU A 92 6.27 4.26 0.68
CA LEU A 92 5.25 3.70 -0.19
C LEU A 92 4.88 4.67 -1.33
N ASP A 93 4.73 5.95 -1.03
CA ASP A 93 4.38 6.97 -2.01
C ASP A 93 5.48 7.11 -3.09
N GLU A 94 6.75 7.03 -2.69
CA GLU A 94 7.87 6.95 -3.65
C GLU A 94 7.82 5.70 -4.54
N LEU A 95 7.53 4.53 -3.96
CA LEU A 95 7.43 3.28 -4.69
C LEU A 95 6.27 3.30 -5.68
N LEU A 96 5.13 3.87 -5.29
CA LEU A 96 3.97 4.06 -6.15
C LEU A 96 4.30 4.99 -7.31
N THR A 97 4.93 6.13 -7.05
CA THR A 97 5.34 7.08 -8.10
C THR A 97 6.23 6.40 -9.15
N LYS A 98 7.26 5.68 -8.69
CA LYS A 98 8.15 4.91 -9.58
C LYS A 98 7.40 3.82 -10.34
N ALA A 99 6.44 3.14 -9.69
CA ALA A 99 5.64 2.10 -10.33
C ALA A 99 4.69 2.65 -11.40
N ILE A 100 4.11 3.84 -11.20
CA ILE A 100 3.27 4.53 -12.20
C ILE A 100 4.10 4.82 -13.46
N ASP A 101 5.28 5.39 -13.29
CA ASP A 101 6.18 5.68 -14.42
C ASP A 101 6.56 4.41 -15.19
N LEU A 102 6.90 3.34 -14.49
CA LEU A 102 7.25 2.05 -15.09
C LEU A 102 6.04 1.42 -15.81
N TYR A 103 4.85 1.53 -15.22
CA TYR A 103 3.62 1.00 -15.80
C TYR A 103 3.30 1.64 -17.16
N PHE A 104 3.54 2.93 -17.32
CA PHE A 104 3.27 3.62 -18.58
C PHE A 104 4.40 3.51 -19.62
N LYS A 105 5.58 3.05 -19.21
CA LYS A 105 6.74 2.80 -20.10
C LYS A 105 6.83 1.36 -20.63
N ARG A 106 6.00 0.45 -20.12
CA ARG A 106 6.04 -0.98 -20.42
C ARG A 106 5.56 -1.34 -21.83
#